data_AF-A0A7R9GIK3-F1
#
_entry.id   AF-A0A7R9GIK3-F1
#
_cell.length_a   1.000
_cell.length_b   1.000
_cell.length_c   1.000
_cell.angle_alpha   90.00
_cell.angle_beta   90.00
_cell.angle_gamma   90.00
#
_symmetry.space_group_name_H-M   'P 1'
#
loop_
_entity.id
_entity.type
_entity.pdbx_description
1 polymer ?
#
loop_
_entity_poly.entity_id
_entity_poly.type
_entity_poly.pdbx_seq_one_letter_code
_entity_poly.pdbx_strand_id
1 'polypeptide(L)' 'IRPVDLIIYLEAPDEILMERLINRGLTSGRLDDNETSINKRLITFHEHTEPIETAYKRRVHKVPI' A
#
# COMPACT_ATOMS: atom_id res chain seq x y z
N ILE A 1 19.40 1.91 18.47
CA ILE A 1 18.35 1.28 17.64
C ILE A 1 17.26 0.78 18.59
N ARG A 2 16.00 1.22 18.45
CA ARG A 2 14.86 0.81 19.31
C ARG A 2 14.05 -0.28 18.59
N PRO A 3 13.53 -1.31 19.29
CA PRO A 3 12.63 -2.30 18.68
C PRO A 3 11.35 -1.66 18.16
N VAL A 4 10.83 -2.18 17.04
CA VAL A 4 9.48 -1.83 16.55
C VAL A 4 8.45 -2.39 17.51
N ASP A 5 7.59 -1.55 18.07
CA ASP A 5 6.57 -1.98 19.03
C ASP A 5 5.30 -2.50 18.33
N LEU A 6 4.89 -1.86 17.21
CA LEU A 6 3.66 -2.15 16.46
C LEU A 6 3.81 -1.71 15.00
N ILE A 7 3.18 -2.45 14.08
CA ILE A 7 2.95 -2.06 12.68
C ILE A 7 1.44 -2.06 12.45
N ILE A 8 0.91 -0.95 11.94
CA ILE A 8 -0.47 -0.85 11.50
C ILE A 8 -0.47 -1.07 9.99
N TYR A 9 -1.12 -2.15 9.54
CA TYR A 9 -1.23 -2.49 8.13
C TYR A 9 -2.64 -2.19 7.65
N LEU A 10 -2.80 -1.12 6.87
CA LEU A 10 -4.08 -0.73 6.30
C LEU A 10 -4.34 -1.55 5.04
N GLU A 11 -5.33 -2.44 5.10
CA GLU A 11 -5.61 -3.40 4.04
C GLU A 11 -6.82 -2.94 3.23
N ALA A 12 -6.66 -2.81 1.92
CA ALA A 12 -7.73 -2.51 0.98
C ALA A 12 -7.53 -3.36 -0.28
N PRO A 13 -8.62 -3.75 -0.98
CA PRO A 13 -8.51 -4.40 -2.28
C PRO A 13 -7.78 -3.52 -3.30
N ASP A 14 -6.96 -4.13 -4.16
CA ASP A 14 -6.19 -3.42 -5.19
C ASP A 14 -7.10 -2.64 -6.15
N GLU A 15 -8.31 -3.14 -6.41
CA GLU A 15 -9.30 -2.46 -7.25
C GLU A 15 -9.77 -1.14 -6.62
N ILE A 16 -9.99 -1.13 -5.30
CA ILE A 16 -10.36 0.07 -4.54
C ILE A 16 -9.21 1.07 -4.49
N LEU A 17 -7.97 0.57 -4.30
CA LEU A 17 -6.78 1.42 -4.33
C LEU A 17 -6.57 2.05 -5.71
N MET A 18 -6.76 1.27 -6.78
CA MET A 18 -6.69 1.75 -8.16
C MET A 18 -7.67 2.89 -8.41
N GLU A 19 -8.96 2.70 -8.08
CA GLU A 19 -10.00 3.71 -8.24
C GLU A 19 -9.66 5.00 -7.46
N ARG A 20 -9.26 4.87 -6.18
CA ARG A 20 -8.88 6.01 -5.34
C ARG A 20 -7.69 6.79 -5.91
N LEU A 21 -6.68 6.10 -6.44
CA LEU A 21 -5.49 6.72 -7.00
C LEU A 21 -5.75 7.41 -8.34
N ILE A 22 -6.58 6.81 -9.21
CA ILE A 22 -7.02 7.46 -10.46
C ILE A 22 -7.80 8.75 -10.14
N ASN A 23 -8.78 8.67 -9.22
CA ASN A 23 -9.55 9.84 -8.80
C ASN A 23 -8.66 10.94 -8.20
N ARG A 24 -7.60 10.56 -7.49
CA ARG A 24 -6.59 11.50 -6.99
C ARG A 24 -5.84 12.17 -8.12
N GLY A 25 -5.41 11.44 -9.15
CA GLY A 25 -4.76 12.00 -10.34
C GLY A 25 -5.62 13.08 -11.01
N LEU A 26 -6.92 12.77 -11.18
CA LEU A 26 -7.90 13.68 -11.80
C LEU A 26 -8.14 14.96 -10.98
N THR A 27 -8.14 14.86 -9.66
CA THR A 27 -8.49 15.99 -8.76
C THR A 27 -7.30 16.82 -8.30
N SER A 28 -6.09 16.26 -8.30
CA SER A 28 -4.89 16.91 -7.76
C SER A 28 -3.87 17.35 -8.82
N GLY A 29 -4.08 17.00 -10.10
CA GLY A 29 -3.14 17.31 -11.18
C GLY A 29 -1.89 16.43 -11.22
N ARG A 30 -1.90 15.28 -10.53
CA ARG A 30 -0.80 14.32 -10.54
C ARG A 30 -0.81 13.48 -11.81
N LEU A 31 0.06 13.83 -12.76
CA LEU A 31 0.21 13.15 -14.06
C LEU A 31 0.76 11.72 -13.94
N ASP A 32 1.39 11.38 -12.81
CA ASP A 32 1.94 10.06 -12.51
C ASP A 32 0.92 9.07 -11.94
N ASP A 33 -0.27 9.52 -11.55
CA ASP A 33 -1.37 8.65 -11.11
C ASP A 33 -2.16 8.13 -12.34
N ASN A 34 -1.47 7.39 -13.22
CA ASN A 34 -2.05 6.65 -14.34
C ASN A 34 -2.03 5.13 -14.08
N GLU A 35 -2.91 4.39 -14.74
CA GLU A 35 -3.13 2.95 -14.53
C GLU A 35 -1.82 2.14 -14.55
N THR A 36 -0.96 2.36 -15.55
CA THR A 36 0.33 1.68 -15.67
C THR A 36 1.24 1.94 -14.48
N SER A 37 1.28 3.17 -13.99
CA SER A 37 2.16 3.57 -12.87
C SER A 37 1.60 3.07 -11.54
N ILE A 38 0.28 3.11 -11.37
CA ILE A 38 -0.40 2.61 -10.17
C ILE A 38 -0.22 1.09 -10.07
N ASN A 39 -0.43 0.36 -11.17
CA ASN A 39 -0.25 -1.09 -11.20
C ASN A 39 1.17 -1.50 -10.79
N LYS A 40 2.19 -0.85 -11.36
CA LYS A 40 3.59 -1.07 -10.96
C LYS A 40 3.82 -0.82 -9.47
N ARG A 41 3.24 0.26 -8.91
CA ARG A 41 3.36 0.57 -7.48
C ARG A 41 2.74 -0.51 -6.60
N LEU A 42 1.58 -1.05 -6.97
CA LEU A 42 0.92 -2.12 -6.23
C LEU A 42 1.76 -3.41 -6.26
N ILE A 43 2.26 -3.81 -7.43
CA ILE A 43 3.17 -4.98 -7.55
C ILE A 43 4.40 -4.79 -6.67
N THR A 44 5.10 -3.67 -6.80
CA THR A 44 6.29 -3.36 -5.99
C THR A 44 5.97 -3.33 -4.50
N PHE A 45 4.80 -2.79 -4.10
CA PHE A 45 4.37 -2.82 -2.71
C PHE A 45 4.22 -4.24 -2.18
N HIS A 46 3.53 -5.12 -2.92
CA HIS A 46 3.35 -6.52 -2.51
C HIS A 46 4.69 -7.26 -2.39
N GLU A 47 5.55 -7.14 -3.40
CA GLU A 47 6.88 -7.77 -3.44
C GLU A 47 7.78 -7.36 -2.25
N HIS A 48 7.75 -6.07 -1.87
CA HIS A 48 8.62 -5.56 -0.81
C HIS A 48 7.99 -5.58 0.58
N THR A 49 6.67 -5.71 0.69
CA THR A 49 5.97 -5.71 1.98
C THR A 49 5.83 -7.12 2.56
N GLU A 50 5.77 -8.16 1.71
CA GLU A 50 5.73 -9.56 2.17
C GLU A 50 6.89 -9.93 3.13
N PRO A 51 8.17 -9.55 2.86
CA PRO A 51 9.26 -9.81 3.80
C PRO A 51 9.09 -9.07 5.14
N ILE A 52 8.48 -7.88 5.12
CA ILE A 52 8.25 -7.06 6.32
C ILE A 52 7.14 -7.68 7.16
N GLU A 53 6.03 -8.09 6.55
CA GLU A 53 4.95 -8.81 7.25
C GLU A 53 5.48 -10.09 7.90
N THR A 54 6.34 -10.82 7.19
CA THR A 54 6.95 -12.04 7.70
C THR A 54 7.86 -11.76 8.90
N ALA A 55 8.75 -10.76 8.78
CA ALA A 55 9.69 -10.40 9.85
C ALA A 55 8.99 -9.89 11.12
N TYR A 56 7.86 -9.21 10.96
CA TYR A 56 7.11 -8.57 12.05
C TYR A 56 5.76 -9.24 12.34
N LYS A 57 5.54 -10.48 11.92
CA LYS A 57 4.24 -11.18 11.99
C LYS A 57 3.50 -11.07 13.34
N ARG A 58 4.22 -11.06 14.46
CA ARG A 58 3.64 -10.93 15.83
C ARG A 58 3.33 -9.49 16.26
N ARG A 59 3.71 -8.50 15.45
CA ARG A 59 3.60 -7.06 15.72
C ARG A 59 2.82 -6.33 14.62
N VAL A 60 2.32 -7.03 13.61
CA VAL A 60 1.46 -6.47 12.57
C VAL A 60 0.00 -6.59 13.02
N HIS A 61 -0.68 -5.45 13.07
CA HIS A 61 -2.13 -5.37 13.24
C HIS A 61 -2.75 -4.92 11.92
N LYS A 62 -3.45 -5.84 11.25
CA LYS A 62 -4.15 -5.56 9.98
C LYS A 62 -5.49 -4.89 10.25
N VAL A 63 -5.73 -3.77 9.57
CA VAL A 63 -6.95 -2.96 9.69
C VAL A 63 -7.55 -2.83 8.28
N PRO A 64 -8.69 -3.47 7.99
CA PRO A 64 -9.35 -3.35 6.69
C PRO A 64 -9.99 -1.96 6.51
N ILE A 65 -9.83 -1.35 5.33
CA ILE A 65 -10.30 0.01 4.98
C ILE A 65 -10.80 0.17 3.52
#